data_AF-A0A7V0Z590-F1
#
_entry.id   AF-A0A7V0Z590-F1
#
_cell.length_a   1.000
_cell.length_b   1.000
_cell.length_c   1.000
_cell.angle_alpha   90.00
_cell.angle_beta   90.00
_cell.angle_gamma   90.00
#
_symmetry.space_group_name_H-M   'P 1'
#
loop_
_entity.id
_entity.type
_entity.pdbx_description
1 polymer ?
#
loop_
_entity_poly.entity_id
_entity_poly.type
_entity_poly.pdbx_seq_one_letter_code
_entity_poly.pdbx_strand_id
1 'polypeptide(L)'
;MQINYKRLAWDIFILLYSGLFFYNCLSPYENWFFSYLYTMFLIVWLCKEYYQKNLFFQPTYIPNEEHNYLLRALFALFFYSSFVFGIITIVWWHKYRIINGAFLPIIGIVLLGYGIYLREQGCRMNVKDRQTILKFYLSIGFIIFSMAFGFDSYFVFIYSLCIGLPLIILQVQHYTKKIGVRIYSYKKEEK
;
A
#
# COMPACT_ATOMS: atom_id res chain seq x y z
N MET A 1 -2.74 -9.57 22.78
CA MET A 1 -2.88 -10.11 21.41
C MET A 1 -2.49 -11.58 21.47
N GLN A 2 -3.38 -12.53 21.17
CA GLN A 2 -3.01 -13.95 21.15
C GLN A 2 -2.13 -14.24 19.92
N ILE A 3 -1.04 -14.97 20.12
CA ILE A 3 -0.12 -15.35 19.03
C ILE A 3 -0.80 -16.41 18.16
N ASN A 4 -0.87 -16.16 16.84
CA ASN A 4 -1.40 -17.14 15.88
C ASN A 4 -0.24 -17.84 15.17
N TYR A 5 0.21 -18.96 15.72
CA TYR A 5 1.36 -19.72 15.20
C TYR A 5 1.20 -20.17 13.73
N LYS A 6 -0.03 -20.47 13.28
CA LYS A 6 -0.27 -20.88 11.88
C LYS A 6 0.04 -19.75 10.90
N ARG A 7 -0.38 -18.52 11.23
CA ARG A 7 -0.10 -17.33 10.42
C ARG A 7 1.37 -16.95 10.50
N LEU A 8 1.95 -16.98 11.69
CA LEU A 8 3.37 -16.69 11.88
C LEU A 8 4.25 -17.63 11.05
N ALA A 9 3.96 -18.94 11.06
CA ALA A 9 4.68 -19.91 10.25
C ALA A 9 4.54 -19.63 8.74
N TRP A 10 3.34 -19.23 8.30
CA TRP A 10 3.10 -18.81 6.91
C TRP A 10 3.91 -17.56 6.55
N ASP A 11 3.92 -16.54 7.41
CA ASP A 11 4.66 -15.29 7.18
C ASP A 11 6.16 -15.54 7.10
N ILE A 12 6.71 -16.38 7.99
CA ILE A 12 8.12 -16.79 7.96
C ILE A 12 8.44 -17.51 6.65
N PHE A 13 7.59 -18.45 6.24
CA PHE A 13 7.75 -19.18 4.98
C PHE A 13 7.76 -18.23 3.78
N ILE A 14 6.80 -17.30 3.72
CA ILE A 14 6.72 -16.29 2.65
C ILE A 14 7.95 -15.39 2.65
N LEU A 15 8.41 -14.93 3.81
CA LEU A 15 9.60 -14.07 3.91
C LEU A 15 10.87 -14.77 3.41
N LEU A 16 11.07 -16.03 3.80
CA LEU A 16 12.23 -16.82 3.34
C LEU A 16 12.16 -17.08 1.83
N TYR A 17 10.99 -17.50 1.33
CA TYR A 17 10.78 -17.75 -0.09
C TYR A 17 10.98 -16.47 -0.91
N SER A 18 10.35 -15.36 -0.51
CA SER A 18 10.47 -14.08 -1.19
C SER A 18 11.90 -13.55 -1.15
N GLY A 19 12.61 -13.68 -0.01
CA GLY A 19 14.01 -13.30 0.09
C GLY A 19 14.87 -14.01 -0.95
N LEU A 20 14.79 -15.34 -1.02
CA LEU A 20 15.52 -16.13 -2.01
C LEU A 20 15.08 -15.82 -3.45
N PHE A 21 13.79 -15.72 -3.71
CA PHE A 21 13.25 -15.45 -5.04
C PHE A 21 13.70 -14.07 -5.55
N PHE A 22 13.50 -13.00 -4.79
CA PHE A 22 13.85 -11.65 -5.22
C PHE A 22 15.36 -11.41 -5.21
N TYR A 23 16.12 -12.06 -4.34
CA TYR A 23 17.57 -12.01 -4.41
C TYR A 23 18.05 -12.57 -5.77
N ASN A 24 17.67 -13.81 -6.11
CA ASN A 24 18.07 -14.43 -7.37
C ASN A 24 17.53 -13.69 -8.61
N CYS A 25 16.31 -13.12 -8.51
CA CYS A 25 15.69 -12.38 -9.59
C CYS A 25 16.37 -11.03 -9.84
N LEU A 26 16.77 -10.30 -8.79
CA LEU A 26 17.28 -8.94 -8.91
C LEU A 26 18.81 -8.87 -8.93
N SER A 27 19.53 -9.78 -8.26
CA SER A 27 21.00 -9.72 -8.13
C SER A 27 21.81 -9.64 -9.43
N PRO A 28 21.35 -10.17 -10.58
CA PRO A 28 22.09 -10.03 -11.84
C PRO A 28 22.11 -8.59 -12.41
N TYR A 29 21.26 -7.68 -11.91
CA TYR A 29 21.02 -6.37 -12.50
C TYR A 29 21.73 -5.24 -11.73
N GLU A 30 22.10 -4.15 -12.40
CA GLU A 30 22.78 -3.04 -11.73
C GLU A 30 21.90 -2.31 -10.71
N ASN A 31 22.51 -1.88 -9.60
CA ASN A 31 21.83 -1.17 -8.50
C ASN A 31 20.66 -1.95 -7.88
N TRP A 32 20.64 -3.28 -8.03
CA TRP A 32 19.58 -4.16 -7.54
C TRP A 32 19.37 -4.09 -6.03
N PHE A 33 20.44 -3.86 -5.27
CA PHE A 33 20.44 -4.00 -3.81
C PHE A 33 19.40 -3.11 -3.12
N PHE A 34 19.27 -1.85 -3.54
CA PHE A 34 18.30 -0.93 -2.94
C PHE A 34 16.85 -1.27 -3.30
N SER A 35 16.61 -1.70 -4.54
CA SER A 35 15.29 -2.16 -4.95
C SER A 35 14.92 -3.50 -4.30
N TYR A 36 15.90 -4.38 -4.05
CA TYR A 36 15.73 -5.58 -3.24
C TYR A 36 15.38 -5.23 -1.79
N LEU A 37 16.11 -4.31 -1.15
CA LEU A 37 15.79 -3.83 0.20
C LEU A 37 14.39 -3.22 0.27
N TYR A 38 14.02 -2.39 -0.70
CA TYR A 38 12.67 -1.84 -0.83
C TYR A 38 11.62 -2.96 -0.92
N THR A 39 11.84 -3.93 -1.79
CA THR A 39 10.96 -5.10 -1.99
C THR A 39 10.77 -5.86 -0.68
N MET A 40 11.87 -6.17 0.02
CA MET A 40 11.81 -6.91 1.27
C MET A 40 11.11 -6.10 2.37
N PHE A 41 11.33 -4.79 2.44
CA PHE A 41 10.64 -3.94 3.41
C PHE A 41 9.13 -3.90 3.15
N LEU A 42 8.72 -3.81 1.88
CA LEU A 42 7.32 -3.89 1.48
C LEU A 42 6.71 -5.25 1.85
N ILE A 43 7.40 -6.36 1.59
CA ILE A 43 6.90 -7.71 1.90
C ILE A 43 6.79 -7.94 3.40
N VAL A 44 7.76 -7.48 4.20
CA VAL A 44 7.70 -7.54 5.67
C VAL A 44 6.48 -6.80 6.19
N TRP A 45 6.25 -5.58 5.68
CA TRP A 45 5.05 -4.84 6.04
C TRP A 45 3.78 -5.58 5.60
N LEU A 46 3.77 -6.17 4.41
CA LEU A 46 2.60 -6.92 3.93
C LEU A 46 2.29 -8.14 4.81
N CYS A 47 3.32 -8.88 5.23
CA CYS A 47 3.20 -10.01 6.16
C CYS A 47 2.67 -9.53 7.52
N LYS A 48 3.16 -8.41 8.04
CA LYS A 48 2.65 -7.81 9.29
C LYS A 48 1.16 -7.53 9.21
N GLU A 49 0.70 -6.87 8.15
CA GLU A 49 -0.72 -6.56 7.93
C GLU A 49 -1.57 -7.84 7.83
N TYR A 50 -1.09 -8.86 7.11
CA TYR A 50 -1.73 -10.17 7.03
C TYR A 50 -1.84 -10.83 8.41
N TYR A 51 -0.75 -10.85 9.18
CA TYR A 51 -0.72 -11.40 10.54
C TYR A 51 -1.78 -10.73 11.42
N GLN A 52 -1.86 -9.40 11.34
CA GLN A 52 -2.79 -8.57 12.11
C GLN A 52 -4.24 -8.64 11.65
N LYS A 53 -4.55 -9.33 10.54
CA LYS A 53 -5.89 -9.35 9.89
C LYS A 53 -6.35 -7.97 9.42
N ASN A 54 -5.42 -7.06 9.18
CA ASN A 54 -5.76 -5.75 8.66
C ASN A 54 -6.14 -5.85 7.18
N LEU A 55 -7.08 -5.03 6.76
CA LEU A 55 -7.44 -4.89 5.37
C LEU A 55 -6.48 -3.89 4.71
N PHE A 56 -5.56 -4.39 3.89
CA PHE A 56 -4.45 -3.61 3.29
C PHE A 56 -4.84 -2.23 2.74
N PHE A 57 -6.00 -2.13 2.10
CA PHE A 57 -6.42 -0.89 1.41
C PHE A 57 -7.66 -0.25 2.04
N GLN A 58 -8.04 -0.69 3.24
CA GLN A 58 -9.29 -0.27 3.86
C GLN A 58 -9.07 0.07 5.34
N PRO A 59 -9.69 1.15 5.82
CA PRO A 59 -9.59 1.51 7.23
C PRO A 59 -10.29 0.46 8.10
N THR A 60 -9.59 -0.03 9.11
CA THR A 60 -10.05 -1.08 10.03
C THR A 60 -11.25 -0.66 10.89
N TYR A 61 -11.45 0.64 11.09
CA TYR A 61 -12.55 1.20 11.87
C TYR A 61 -13.88 1.26 11.09
N ILE A 62 -13.87 1.00 9.78
CA ILE A 62 -15.09 0.90 8.96
C ILE A 62 -15.51 -0.58 8.91
N PRO A 63 -16.77 -0.90 9.24
CA PRO A 63 -17.30 -2.27 9.14
C PRO A 63 -17.19 -2.82 7.72
N ASN A 64 -16.94 -4.14 7.60
CA ASN A 64 -16.77 -4.81 6.31
C ASN A 64 -17.92 -4.60 5.32
N GLU A 65 -19.15 -4.55 5.83
CA GLU A 65 -20.37 -4.36 5.05
C GLU A 65 -20.45 -2.98 4.37
N GLU A 66 -19.74 -1.99 4.91
CA GLU A 66 -19.74 -0.64 4.37
C GLU A 66 -18.71 -0.44 3.26
N HIS A 67 -17.86 -1.42 3.01
CA HIS A 67 -16.86 -1.35 1.95
C HIS A 67 -17.46 -1.61 0.58
N ASN A 68 -17.02 -0.83 -0.41
CA ASN A 68 -17.32 -1.11 -1.81
C ASN A 68 -16.38 -2.20 -2.35
N TYR A 69 -16.92 -3.39 -2.60
CA TYR A 69 -16.17 -4.55 -3.11
C TYR A 69 -15.49 -4.29 -4.46
N LEU A 70 -16.19 -3.65 -5.40
CA LEU A 70 -15.63 -3.35 -6.72
C LEU A 70 -14.40 -2.44 -6.59
N LEU A 71 -14.54 -1.37 -5.80
CA LEU A 71 -13.47 -0.40 -5.62
C LEU A 71 -12.27 -1.01 -4.88
N ARG A 72 -12.53 -1.93 -3.93
CA ARG A 72 -11.50 -2.72 -3.26
C ARG A 72 -10.74 -3.61 -4.23
N ALA A 73 -11.46 -4.32 -5.11
CA ALA A 73 -10.86 -5.22 -6.10
C ALA A 73 -10.00 -4.45 -7.10
N LEU A 74 -10.49 -3.31 -7.61
CA LEU A 74 -9.73 -2.42 -8.50
C LEU A 74 -8.46 -1.90 -7.81
N PHE A 75 -8.55 -1.55 -6.53
CA PHE A 75 -7.39 -1.09 -5.76
C PHE A 75 -6.34 -2.18 -5.57
N ALA A 76 -6.79 -3.40 -5.23
CA ALA A 76 -5.90 -4.55 -5.09
C ALA A 76 -5.22 -4.87 -6.42
N LEU A 77 -5.99 -4.92 -7.51
CA LEU A 77 -5.47 -5.14 -8.86
C LEU A 77 -4.39 -4.11 -9.21
N PHE A 78 -4.68 -2.82 -8.99
CA PHE A 78 -3.73 -1.73 -9.20
C PHE A 78 -2.46 -1.89 -8.36
N PHE A 79 -2.58 -2.20 -7.06
CA PHE A 79 -1.42 -2.32 -6.19
C PHE A 79 -0.53 -3.50 -6.60
N TYR A 80 -1.13 -4.68 -6.82
CA TYR A 80 -0.36 -5.87 -7.18
C TYR A 80 0.22 -5.75 -8.59
N SER A 81 -0.49 -5.16 -9.55
CA SER A 81 0.06 -4.89 -10.88
C SER A 81 1.22 -3.88 -10.80
N SER A 82 1.11 -2.84 -9.97
CA SER A 82 2.19 -1.86 -9.76
C SER A 82 3.46 -2.52 -9.22
N PHE A 83 3.31 -3.45 -8.28
CA PHE A 83 4.43 -4.22 -7.75
C PHE A 83 5.09 -5.08 -8.85
N VAL A 84 4.30 -5.80 -9.64
CA VAL A 84 4.80 -6.63 -10.76
C VAL A 84 5.49 -5.77 -11.81
N PHE A 85 4.90 -4.64 -12.22
CA PHE A 85 5.51 -3.71 -13.17
C PHE A 85 6.79 -3.07 -12.61
N GLY A 86 6.86 -2.82 -11.31
CA GLY A 86 8.08 -2.37 -10.64
C GLY A 86 9.22 -3.36 -10.78
N ILE A 87 8.96 -4.64 -10.49
CA ILE A 87 9.96 -5.71 -10.68
C ILE A 87 10.35 -5.86 -12.16
N ILE A 88 9.39 -5.84 -13.07
CA ILE A 88 9.64 -5.90 -14.52
C ILE A 88 10.50 -4.72 -15.00
N THR A 89 10.32 -3.53 -14.43
CA THR A 89 11.18 -2.35 -14.69
C THR A 89 12.65 -2.67 -14.47
N ILE A 90 12.97 -3.43 -13.44
CA ILE A 90 14.36 -3.77 -13.12
C ILE A 90 14.88 -4.88 -14.05
N VAL A 91 14.08 -5.92 -14.26
CA VAL A 91 14.50 -7.17 -14.94
C VAL A 91 14.54 -7.02 -16.47
N TRP A 92 13.52 -6.40 -17.06
CA TRP A 92 13.37 -6.30 -18.52
C TRP A 92 13.38 -4.87 -19.06
N TRP A 93 12.86 -3.93 -18.28
CA TRP A 93 12.58 -2.56 -18.72
C TRP A 93 13.56 -1.54 -18.13
N HIS A 94 14.82 -1.95 -17.95
CA HIS A 94 15.87 -1.12 -17.34
C HIS A 94 16.07 0.25 -18.01
N LYS A 95 15.71 0.39 -19.31
CA LYS A 95 15.74 1.66 -20.04
C LYS A 95 14.67 2.67 -19.60
N TYR A 96 13.62 2.22 -18.93
CA TYR A 96 12.51 3.05 -18.43
C TYR A 96 12.71 3.45 -16.97
N ARG A 97 13.94 3.32 -16.48
CA ARG A 97 14.33 3.78 -15.15
C ARG A 97 14.42 5.29 -15.11
N ILE A 98 14.09 5.90 -13.97
CA ILE A 98 14.08 7.36 -13.81
C ILE A 98 15.51 7.88 -13.72
N ILE A 99 16.34 7.26 -12.88
CA ILE A 99 17.76 7.63 -12.71
C ILE A 99 18.58 6.37 -12.45
N ASN A 100 19.67 6.16 -13.19
CA ASN A 100 20.65 5.11 -12.86
C ASN A 100 21.39 5.45 -11.55
N GLY A 101 20.80 5.13 -10.41
CA GLY A 101 21.40 5.34 -9.10
C GLY A 101 20.53 4.90 -7.92
N ALA A 102 21.09 4.97 -6.72
CA ALA A 102 20.43 4.55 -5.48
C ALA A 102 19.46 5.57 -4.88
N PHE A 103 19.49 6.82 -5.36
CA PHE A 103 18.79 7.94 -4.72
C PHE A 103 17.26 7.76 -4.69
N LEU A 104 16.65 7.39 -5.82
CA LEU A 104 15.19 7.20 -5.89
C LEU A 104 14.71 5.99 -5.09
N PRO A 105 15.38 4.82 -5.14
CA PRO A 105 15.06 3.72 -4.25
C PRO A 105 15.09 4.09 -2.75
N ILE A 106 16.08 4.89 -2.32
CA ILE A 106 16.17 5.39 -0.93
C ILE A 106 14.96 6.27 -0.60
N ILE A 107 14.58 7.19 -1.49
CA ILE A 107 13.35 7.99 -1.33
C ILE A 107 12.13 7.06 -1.23
N GLY A 108 12.06 6.03 -2.07
CA GLY A 108 11.02 5.01 -2.01
C GLY A 108 10.92 4.34 -0.64
N ILE A 109 12.05 3.91 -0.06
CA ILE A 109 12.07 3.30 1.29
C ILE A 109 11.58 4.29 2.35
N VAL A 110 12.02 5.55 2.30
CA VAL A 110 11.59 6.59 3.24
C VAL A 110 10.09 6.87 3.11
N LEU A 111 9.57 7.01 1.89
CA LEU A 111 8.15 7.22 1.62
C LEU A 111 7.30 6.02 2.06
N LEU A 112 7.80 4.80 1.86
CA LEU A 112 7.14 3.59 2.34
C LEU A 112 7.07 3.58 3.87
N GLY A 113 8.19 3.85 4.55
CA GLY A 113 8.23 3.95 6.01
C GLY A 113 7.28 5.02 6.56
N TYR A 114 7.25 6.20 5.93
CA TYR A 114 6.34 7.29 6.31
C TYR A 114 4.87 6.94 6.05
N GLY A 115 4.57 6.30 4.91
CA GLY A 115 3.22 5.82 4.59
C GLY A 115 2.75 4.76 5.59
N ILE A 116 3.59 3.80 5.94
CA ILE A 116 3.29 2.80 6.98
C ILE A 116 3.04 3.47 8.33
N TYR A 117 3.88 4.43 8.71
CA TYR A 117 3.71 5.18 9.96
C TYR A 117 2.36 5.90 10.03
N LEU A 118 2.00 6.65 8.98
CA LEU A 118 0.70 7.34 8.91
C LEU A 118 -0.48 6.37 8.95
N ARG A 119 -0.34 5.21 8.28
CA ARG A 119 -1.36 4.17 8.28
C ARG A 119 -1.60 3.63 9.69
N GLU A 120 -0.54 3.29 10.41
CA GLU A 120 -0.62 2.77 11.78
C GLU A 120 -1.25 3.78 12.73
N GLN A 121 -0.95 5.08 12.56
CA GLN A 121 -1.63 6.12 13.31
C GLN A 121 -3.13 6.15 13.00
N GLY A 122 -3.50 6.12 11.71
CA GLY A 122 -4.90 6.13 11.29
C GLY A 122 -5.70 4.92 11.78
N CYS A 123 -5.09 3.73 11.82
CA CYS A 123 -5.73 2.52 12.32
C CYS A 123 -5.96 2.51 13.85
N ARG A 124 -5.21 3.30 14.61
CA ARG A 124 -5.38 3.44 16.07
C ARG A 124 -6.47 4.45 16.45
N MET A 125 -6.88 5.31 15.52
CA MET A 125 -7.92 6.31 15.77
C MET A 125 -9.30 5.64 15.66
N ASN A 126 -10.04 5.60 16.77
CA ASN A 126 -11.43 5.11 16.79
C ASN A 126 -12.45 6.13 16.29
N VAL A 127 -12.01 7.26 15.74
CA VAL A 127 -12.87 8.37 15.34
C VAL A 127 -13.20 8.27 13.86
N LYS A 128 -14.50 8.12 13.56
CA LYS A 128 -15.04 8.14 12.19
C LYS A 128 -15.25 9.57 11.73
N ASP A 129 -14.17 10.30 11.49
CA ASP A 129 -14.24 11.65 10.93
C ASP A 129 -13.59 11.73 9.53
N ARG A 130 -13.90 12.83 8.85
CA ARG A 130 -13.37 13.10 7.50
C ARG A 130 -11.84 13.19 7.50
N GLN A 131 -11.24 13.75 8.56
CA GLN A 131 -9.79 13.93 8.61
C GLN A 131 -9.06 12.60 8.75
N THR A 132 -9.57 11.66 9.56
CA THR A 132 -8.96 10.33 9.72
C THR A 132 -9.02 9.53 8.42
N ILE A 133 -10.15 9.59 7.68
CA ILE A 133 -10.24 8.99 6.35
C ILE A 133 -9.19 9.59 5.41
N LEU A 134 -9.10 10.91 5.34
CA LEU A 134 -8.13 11.58 4.47
C LEU A 134 -6.68 11.18 4.83
N LYS A 135 -6.33 11.15 6.12
CA LYS A 135 -5.01 10.72 6.59
C LYS A 135 -4.72 9.26 6.22
N PHE A 136 -5.70 8.37 6.39
CA PHE A 136 -5.56 6.98 5.99
C PHE A 136 -5.29 6.86 4.48
N TYR A 137 -6.07 7.51 3.64
CA TYR A 137 -5.90 7.44 2.19
C TYR A 137 -4.65 8.18 1.68
N LEU A 138 -4.23 9.23 2.38
CA LEU A 138 -2.95 9.87 2.15
C LEU A 138 -1.79 8.89 2.42
N SER A 139 -1.87 8.12 3.51
CA SER A 139 -0.89 7.06 3.82
C SER A 139 -0.79 6.03 2.69
N ILE A 140 -1.92 5.62 2.13
CA ILE A 140 -1.99 4.72 0.99
C ILE A 140 -1.37 5.36 -0.26
N GLY A 141 -1.61 6.65 -0.49
CA GLY A 141 -0.96 7.42 -1.56
C GLY A 141 0.56 7.39 -1.44
N PHE A 142 1.10 7.64 -0.24
CA PHE A 142 2.53 7.54 0.01
C PHE A 142 3.08 6.14 -0.28
N ILE A 143 2.39 5.08 0.14
CA ILE A 143 2.79 3.70 -0.14
C ILE A 143 2.80 3.43 -1.65
N ILE A 144 1.81 3.91 -2.40
CA ILE A 144 1.74 3.72 -3.85
C ILE A 144 2.88 4.45 -4.57
N PHE A 145 3.09 5.74 -4.25
CA PHE A 145 4.20 6.48 -4.83
C PHE A 145 5.55 5.90 -4.42
N SER A 146 5.65 5.33 -3.22
CA SER A 146 6.86 4.64 -2.79
C SER A 146 7.26 3.50 -3.74
N MET A 147 6.30 2.83 -4.40
CA MET A 147 6.60 1.78 -5.38
C MET A 147 7.26 2.36 -6.63
N ALA A 148 6.75 3.49 -7.12
CA ALA A 148 7.32 4.17 -8.27
C ALA A 148 8.78 4.56 -8.02
N PHE A 149 9.08 5.12 -6.84
CA PHE A 149 10.45 5.52 -6.48
C PHE A 149 11.33 4.34 -6.07
N GLY A 150 10.79 3.38 -5.31
CA GLY A 150 11.48 2.17 -4.84
C GLY A 150 11.99 1.28 -5.96
N PHE A 151 11.18 1.16 -7.02
CA PHE A 151 11.53 0.46 -8.25
C PHE A 151 12.08 1.36 -9.34
N ASP A 152 12.22 2.66 -9.06
CA ASP A 152 12.78 3.63 -10.00
C ASP A 152 12.08 3.58 -11.37
N SER A 153 10.73 3.52 -11.38
CA SER A 153 9.93 3.23 -12.57
C SER A 153 9.03 4.40 -12.98
N TYR A 154 9.32 4.99 -14.15
CA TYR A 154 8.43 5.99 -14.76
C TYR A 154 7.04 5.42 -15.05
N PHE A 155 6.96 4.16 -15.48
CA PHE A 155 5.70 3.53 -15.79
C PHE A 155 4.82 3.43 -14.54
N VAL A 156 5.38 2.93 -13.43
CA VAL A 156 4.64 2.83 -12.16
C VAL A 156 4.27 4.22 -11.64
N PHE A 157 5.12 5.23 -11.84
CA PHE A 157 4.80 6.62 -11.49
C PHE A 157 3.58 7.14 -12.24
N ILE A 158 3.58 7.05 -13.57
CA ILE A 158 2.46 7.47 -14.42
C ILE A 158 1.21 6.65 -14.10
N TYR A 159 1.35 5.33 -13.96
CA TYR A 159 0.26 4.44 -13.59
C TYR A 159 -0.37 4.82 -12.25
N SER A 160 0.44 5.21 -11.27
CA SER A 160 -0.02 5.73 -9.97
C SER A 160 -0.75 7.06 -10.07
N LEU A 161 -0.30 7.97 -10.93
CA LEU A 161 -0.99 9.24 -11.17
C LEU A 161 -2.32 9.05 -11.91
N CYS A 162 -2.34 8.25 -12.97
CA CYS A 162 -3.50 8.08 -13.85
C CYS A 162 -4.56 7.15 -13.28
N ILE A 163 -4.18 6.16 -12.46
CA ILE A 163 -5.11 5.16 -11.92
C ILE A 163 -5.13 5.18 -10.39
N GLY A 164 -3.97 5.15 -9.76
CA GLY A 164 -3.86 5.11 -8.29
C GLY A 164 -4.53 6.30 -7.60
N LEU A 165 -4.18 7.53 -7.98
CA LEU A 165 -4.77 8.75 -7.42
C LEU A 165 -6.29 8.84 -7.62
N PRO A 166 -6.85 8.64 -8.82
CA PRO A 166 -8.29 8.58 -9.00
C PRO A 166 -8.98 7.53 -8.13
N LEU A 167 -8.41 6.33 -8.00
CA LEU A 167 -8.96 5.28 -7.13
C LEU A 167 -8.97 5.71 -5.66
N ILE A 168 -7.89 6.36 -5.19
CA ILE A 168 -7.83 6.92 -3.82
C ILE A 168 -8.93 7.97 -3.63
N ILE A 169 -9.08 8.91 -4.56
CA ILE A 169 -10.08 9.98 -4.49
C ILE A 169 -11.49 9.38 -4.44
N LEU A 170 -11.77 8.39 -5.29
CA LEU A 170 -13.05 7.68 -5.31
C LEU A 170 -13.33 6.98 -3.97
N GLN A 171 -12.32 6.35 -3.34
CA GLN A 171 -12.48 5.74 -2.02
C GLN A 171 -12.83 6.81 -0.97
N VAL A 172 -12.07 7.90 -0.92
CA VAL A 172 -12.30 9.02 0.01
C VAL A 172 -13.71 9.57 -0.16
N GLN A 173 -14.14 9.86 -1.39
CA GLN A 173 -15.48 10.36 -1.70
C GLN A 173 -16.57 9.38 -1.25
N HIS A 174 -16.37 8.09 -1.48
CA HIS A 174 -17.32 7.06 -1.08
C HIS A 174 -17.56 7.06 0.44
N TYR A 175 -16.49 7.03 1.25
CA TYR A 175 -16.62 6.98 2.71
C TYR A 175 -17.07 8.31 3.31
N THR A 176 -16.58 9.44 2.80
CA THR A 176 -17.00 10.76 3.30
C THR A 176 -18.48 11.04 3.03
N LYS A 177 -19.01 10.64 1.86
CA LYS A 177 -20.44 10.73 1.55
C LYS A 177 -21.27 9.88 2.52
N LYS A 178 -20.84 8.64 2.82
CA LYS A 178 -21.53 7.76 3.78
C LYS A 178 -21.55 8.32 5.20
N ILE A 179 -20.43 8.89 5.67
CA ILE A 179 -20.39 9.53 6.99
C ILE A 179 -21.32 10.74 7.06
N GLY A 180 -21.34 11.58 6.02
CA GLY A 180 -22.24 12.73 5.95
C GLY A 180 -23.72 12.33 6.07
N VAL A 181 -24.12 11.26 5.38
CA VAL A 181 -25.49 10.73 5.46
C VAL A 181 -25.84 10.27 6.88
N ARG A 182 -24.93 9.57 7.58
CA ARG A 182 -25.16 9.13 8.97
C ARG A 182 -25.29 10.28 9.95
N ILE A 183 -24.40 11.26 9.88
CA ILE A 183 -24.46 12.42 10.78
C ILE A 183 -25.80 13.16 10.59
N TYR A 184 -26.28 13.24 9.35
CA TYR A 184 -27.57 13.86 9.05
C TYR A 184 -28.77 13.03 9.56
N SER A 185 -28.73 11.70 9.47
CA SER A 185 -29.81 10.85 9.96
C SER A 185 -29.96 10.90 11.48
N TYR A 186 -28.87 10.87 12.24
CA TYR A 186 -28.92 11.00 13.70
C TYR A 186 -29.51 12.34 14.15
N LYS A 187 -29.15 13.45 13.46
CA LYS A 187 -29.68 14.79 13.77
C LYS A 187 -31.17 14.95 13.46
N LYS A 188 -31.75 14.06 12.64
CA LYS A 188 -33.17 14.07 12.27
C LYS A 188 -34.02 13.24 13.24
N GLU A 189 -33.44 12.27 13.94
CA GLU A 189 -34.13 11.46 14.96
C GLU A 189 -34.20 12.16 16.34
N GLU A 190 -33.35 13.17 16.57
CA GLU A 190 -33.36 14.00 17.80
C GLU A 190 -34.33 15.20 17.75
N LYS A 191 -35.19 15.29 16.72
CA LYS A 191 -36.23 16.33 16.58
C LYS A 191 -37.61 15.72 16.56
#